data_AF-A0A5C8K5X4-F1
#
_entry.id   AF-A0A5C8K5X4-F1
#
_cell.length_a   1.000
_cell.length_b   1.000
_cell.length_c   1.000
_cell.angle_alpha   90.00
_cell.angle_beta   90.00
_cell.angle_gamma   90.00
#
_symmetry.space_group_name_H-M   'P 1'
#
loop_
_entity.id
_entity.type
_entity.pdbx_description
1 polymer ?
#
loop_
_entity_poly.entity_id
_entity_poly.type
_entity_poly.pdbx_seq_one_letter_code
_entity_poly.pdbx_strand_id
1 'polypeptide(L)'
;MIAKFKNQVVEVWEVSKTGARPDWVVEAFKREHFLWHDNRLRIRMAFVQPHASSNLLSGLTGGAGGYVAGFGEVVMADDGDFIDRTNGKIVSPKAFAKKYSPIDE
;
A
#
# COMPACT_ATOMS: atom_id res chain seq x y z
N MET A 1 -10.14 -2.85 -2.87
CA MET A 1 -10.43 -3.07 -4.30
C MET A 1 -9.46 -4.12 -4.83
N ILE A 2 -9.81 -4.78 -5.92
CA ILE A 2 -8.93 -5.74 -6.60
C ILE A 2 -8.45 -5.12 -7.92
N ALA A 3 -7.18 -5.34 -8.27
CA ALA A 3 -6.60 -4.88 -9.51
C ALA A 3 -5.69 -5.94 -10.13
N LYS A 4 -5.39 -5.80 -11.42
CA LYS A 4 -4.39 -6.59 -12.12
C LYS A 4 -3.08 -5.81 -12.21
N PHE A 5 -1.97 -6.42 -11.81
CA PHE A 5 -0.61 -5.88 -11.94
C PHE A 5 0.31 -6.97 -12.51
N LYS A 6 0.92 -6.73 -13.68
CA LYS A 6 1.86 -7.69 -14.34
C LYS A 6 1.35 -9.15 -14.33
N ASN A 7 0.07 -9.36 -14.69
CA ASN A 7 -0.64 -10.65 -14.71
C ASN A 7 -0.96 -11.28 -13.35
N GLN A 8 -0.73 -10.57 -12.25
CA GLN A 8 -1.15 -10.97 -10.92
C GLN A 8 -2.41 -10.20 -10.50
N VAL A 9 -3.35 -10.89 -9.87
CA VAL A 9 -4.48 -10.26 -9.16
C VAL A 9 -3.99 -9.82 -7.78
N VAL A 10 -4.18 -8.55 -7.46
CA VAL A 10 -3.66 -7.92 -6.25
C VAL A 10 -4.75 -7.18 -5.50
N GLU A 11 -4.68 -7.23 -4.18
CA GLU A 11 -5.54 -6.46 -3.29
C GLU A 11 -4.90 -5.11 -3.00
N VAL A 12 -5.63 -4.05 -3.32
CA VAL A 12 -5.16 -2.67 -3.15
C VAL A 12 -6.21 -1.82 -2.44
N TRP A 13 -5.75 -0.75 -1.80
CA TRP A 13 -6.61 0.26 -1.22
C TRP A 13 -6.07 1.65 -1.54
N GLU A 14 -6.94 2.51 -2.06
CA GLU A 14 -6.66 3.93 -2.18
C GLU A 14 -6.75 4.58 -0.80
N VAL A 15 -5.66 5.19 -0.37
CA VAL A 15 -5.54 5.91 0.90
C VAL A 15 -6.52 7.06 0.85
N SER A 16 -7.60 6.93 1.62
CA SER A 16 -8.61 7.96 1.73
C SER A 16 -9.19 8.00 3.14
N LYS A 17 -9.38 9.21 3.66
CA LYS A 17 -10.07 9.40 4.95
C LYS A 17 -11.54 9.04 4.87
N THR A 18 -12.20 9.31 3.74
CA THR A 18 -13.66 9.22 3.57
C THR A 18 -14.09 8.10 2.63
N GLY A 19 -13.17 7.54 1.85
CA GLY A 19 -13.44 6.43 0.95
C GLY A 19 -13.71 5.10 1.67
N ALA A 20 -14.19 4.12 0.90
CA ALA A 20 -14.44 2.78 1.38
C ALA A 20 -13.13 2.13 1.89
N ARG A 21 -13.22 1.44 3.03
CA ARG A 21 -12.09 0.73 3.64
C ARG A 21 -12.40 -0.77 3.64
N PRO A 22 -11.57 -1.60 2.99
CA PRO A 22 -11.71 -3.05 3.11
C PRO A 22 -11.38 -3.51 4.54
N ASP A 23 -11.83 -4.71 4.91
CA ASP A 23 -11.73 -5.23 6.28
C ASP A 23 -10.31 -5.21 6.83
N TRP A 24 -9.30 -5.50 6.00
CA TRP A 24 -7.90 -5.46 6.44
C TRP A 24 -7.41 -4.05 6.77
N VAL A 25 -7.93 -3.01 6.10
CA VAL A 25 -7.62 -1.62 6.43
C VAL A 25 -8.28 -1.23 7.74
N VAL A 26 -9.54 -1.64 7.95
CA VAL A 26 -10.25 -1.43 9.22
C VAL A 26 -9.47 -2.07 10.37
N GLU A 27 -8.98 -3.30 10.18
CA GLU A 27 -8.16 -3.99 11.17
C GLU A 27 -6.79 -3.30 11.39
N ALA A 28 -6.18 -2.77 10.34
CA ALA A 28 -4.93 -2.01 10.43
C ALA A 28 -5.07 -0.78 11.35
N PHE A 29 -6.19 -0.05 11.25
CA PHE A 29 -6.48 1.08 12.13
C PHE A 29 -6.77 0.62 13.56
N LYS A 30 -7.57 -0.44 13.75
CA LYS A 30 -7.87 -1.00 15.08
C LYS A 30 -6.61 -1.42 15.85
N ARG A 31 -5.60 -1.92 15.14
CA ARG A 31 -4.30 -2.36 15.70
C ARG A 31 -3.23 -1.26 15.69
N GLU A 32 -3.57 -0.02 15.37
CA GLU A 32 -2.65 1.12 15.29
C GLU A 32 -1.46 0.90 14.32
N HIS A 33 -1.61 -0.02 13.38
CA HIS A 33 -0.67 -0.18 12.27
C HIS A 33 -0.81 0.99 11.30
N PHE A 34 -2.03 1.48 11.12
CA PHE A 34 -2.36 2.68 10.36
C PHE A 34 -2.80 3.78 11.32
N LEU A 35 -2.19 4.97 11.23
CA LEU A 35 -2.58 6.15 11.99
C LEU A 35 -2.53 7.39 11.11
N TRP A 36 -3.54 8.25 11.22
CA TRP A 36 -3.53 9.54 10.53
C TRP A 36 -2.66 10.55 11.28
N HIS A 37 -1.80 11.24 10.54
CA HIS A 37 -1.09 12.44 10.98
C HIS A 37 -1.41 13.54 9.98
N ASP A 38 -2.28 14.46 10.38
CA ASP A 38 -2.89 15.45 9.50
C ASP A 38 -3.47 14.79 8.25
N ASN A 39 -2.96 15.11 7.07
CA ASN A 39 -3.43 14.61 5.79
C ASN A 39 -2.63 13.42 5.26
N ARG A 40 -1.73 12.87 6.07
CA ARG A 40 -0.87 11.75 5.68
C ARG A 40 -1.15 10.55 6.57
N LEU A 41 -1.06 9.37 5.98
CA LEU A 41 -1.24 8.11 6.68
C LEU A 41 0.12 7.53 7.08
N ARG A 42 0.35 7.38 8.38
CA ARG A 42 1.48 6.61 8.91
C ARG A 42 1.14 5.13 8.87
N ILE A 43 2.00 4.34 8.25
CA ILE A 43 1.80 2.92 7.98
C ILE A 43 2.97 2.12 8.58
N ARG A 44 2.66 1.09 9.39
CA ARG A 44 3.62 0.06 9.78
C ARG A 44 3.67 -1.03 8.72
N MET A 45 4.75 -1.10 7.95
CA MET A 45 4.84 -1.96 6.77
C MET A 45 4.81 -3.46 7.07
N ALA A 46 5.17 -3.87 8.29
CA ALA A 46 5.03 -5.26 8.73
C ALA A 46 3.60 -5.82 8.62
N PHE A 47 2.58 -4.95 8.73
CA PHE A 47 1.19 -5.35 8.54
C PHE A 47 0.81 -5.52 7.06
N VAL A 48 1.39 -4.69 6.19
CA VAL A 48 1.16 -4.73 4.74
C VAL A 48 1.91 -5.91 4.10
N GLN A 49 3.06 -6.31 4.66
CA GLN A 49 3.92 -7.36 4.10
C GLN A 49 4.22 -8.48 5.12
N PRO A 50 3.22 -9.28 5.56
CA PRO A 50 3.40 -10.25 6.65
C PRO A 50 4.29 -11.45 6.28
N HIS A 51 4.45 -11.77 4.99
CA HIS A 51 5.21 -12.93 4.50
C HIS A 51 6.53 -12.57 3.81
N ALA A 52 7.03 -11.34 3.96
CA ALA A 52 8.41 -11.07 3.55
C ALA A 52 9.37 -11.80 4.48
N SER A 53 9.77 -13.00 4.08
CA SER A 53 11.02 -13.60 4.54
C SER A 53 12.12 -12.59 4.24
N SER A 54 12.60 -11.85 5.25
CA SER A 54 13.88 -11.11 5.43
C SER A 54 14.77 -10.74 4.21
N ASN A 55 14.26 -10.72 2.99
CA ASN A 55 14.96 -10.44 1.77
C ASN A 55 14.84 -8.94 1.58
N LEU A 56 15.68 -8.25 2.33
CA LEU A 56 16.46 -7.08 1.96
C LEU A 56 16.14 -6.47 0.57
N LEU A 57 14.90 -6.03 0.35
CA LEU A 57 14.55 -5.01 -0.65
C LEU A 57 14.40 -3.65 0.03
N SER A 58 15.09 -3.47 1.15
CA SER A 58 15.44 -2.14 1.65
C SER A 58 16.44 -1.54 0.65
N GLY A 59 15.98 -0.59 -0.18
CA GLY A 59 16.89 0.23 -0.99
C GLY A 59 16.58 0.39 -2.47
N LEU A 60 15.47 -0.13 -3.03
CA LEU A 60 15.03 0.29 -4.37
C LEU A 60 14.32 1.67 -4.29
N THR A 61 15.10 2.69 -3.94
CA THR A 61 14.79 4.08 -4.27
C THR A 61 14.74 4.24 -5.78
N GLY A 62 13.60 4.70 -6.31
CA GLY A 62 13.56 5.33 -7.63
C GLY A 62 13.42 4.38 -8.82
N GLY A 63 12.31 3.62 -8.89
CA GLY A 63 11.89 2.92 -10.11
C GLY A 63 10.54 3.42 -10.62
N ALA A 64 10.48 4.63 -11.17
CA ALA A 64 9.33 5.25 -11.86
C ALA A 64 7.95 4.76 -11.37
N GLY A 65 7.58 5.09 -10.13
CA GLY A 65 6.20 5.02 -9.67
C GLY A 65 5.88 4.02 -8.55
N GLY A 66 6.56 4.10 -7.41
CA GLY A 66 6.17 3.36 -6.20
C GLY A 66 7.31 3.36 -5.17
N TYR A 67 6.93 3.39 -3.90
CA TYR A 67 7.83 3.29 -2.77
C TYR A 67 7.69 1.89 -2.13
N VAL A 68 8.82 1.22 -1.94
CA VAL A 68 8.93 -0.06 -1.25
C VAL A 68 9.74 0.21 0.01
N ALA A 69 9.13 -0.03 1.16
CA ALA A 69 9.80 0.07 2.45
C ALA A 69 10.25 -1.31 2.93
N GLY A 70 11.31 -1.31 3.72
CA GLY A 70 11.79 -2.49 4.42
C GLY A 70 10.74 -3.04 5.40
N PHE A 71 10.78 -4.35 5.59
CA PHE A 71 9.99 -5.05 6.61
C PHE A 71 10.32 -4.48 8.00
N GLY A 72 9.33 -3.84 8.64
CA GLY A 72 9.49 -3.19 9.95
C GLY A 72 9.50 -1.65 9.91
N GLU A 73 9.65 -1.04 8.74
CA GLU A 73 9.65 0.41 8.60
C GLU A 73 8.26 1.02 8.83
N VAL A 74 8.28 2.28 9.27
CA VAL A 74 7.11 3.15 9.37
C VAL A 74 7.21 4.20 8.29
N VAL A 75 6.17 4.33 7.49
CA VAL A 75 6.20 5.11 6.26
C VAL A 75 4.97 6.00 6.17
N MET A 76 5.06 7.07 5.38
CA MET A 76 3.98 8.04 5.20
C MET A 76 3.43 7.93 3.78
N ALA A 77 2.12 7.76 3.64
CA ALA A 77 1.40 7.84 2.38
C ALA A 77 0.53 9.09 2.35
N ASP A 78 0.38 9.67 1.16
CA ASP A 78 -0.50 10.81 0.93
C ASP A 78 -1.93 10.33 0.60
N ASP A 79 -2.92 11.21 0.77
CA ASP A 79 -4.28 10.95 0.29
C ASP A 79 -4.26 10.73 -1.24
N GLY A 80 -4.93 9.66 -1.69
CA GLY A 80 -4.90 9.19 -3.08
C GLY A 80 -3.77 8.22 -3.44
N ASP A 81 -2.77 8.01 -2.58
CA ASP A 81 -1.81 6.92 -2.78
C ASP A 81 -2.50 5.56 -2.69
N PHE A 82 -1.94 4.53 -3.30
CA PHE A 82 -2.48 3.17 -3.28
C PHE A 82 -1.56 2.24 -2.49
N ILE A 83 -2.09 1.58 -1.47
CA ILE A 83 -1.41 0.51 -0.76
C ILE A 83 -1.72 -0.81 -1.47
N ASP A 84 -0.70 -1.41 -2.09
CA ASP A 84 -0.77 -2.76 -2.63
C ASP A 84 -0.31 -3.75 -1.57
N ARG A 85 -1.30 -4.38 -0.93
CA ARG A 85 -1.08 -5.31 0.18
C ARG A 85 -0.44 -6.61 -0.30
N THR A 86 -0.85 -7.10 -1.47
CA THR A 86 -0.32 -8.35 -2.03
C THR A 86 1.20 -8.27 -2.26
N ASN A 87 1.70 -7.10 -2.66
CA ASN A 87 3.11 -6.90 -2.97
C ASN A 87 3.88 -6.09 -1.92
N GLY A 88 3.22 -5.61 -0.86
CA GLY A 88 3.90 -4.85 0.21
C GLY A 88 4.43 -3.48 -0.22
N LYS A 89 3.70 -2.73 -1.05
CA LYS A 89 4.20 -1.43 -1.59
C LYS A 89 3.16 -0.33 -1.54
N ILE A 90 3.65 0.91 -1.54
CA ILE A 90 2.84 2.12 -1.71
C ILE A 90 3.09 2.65 -3.12
N VAL A 91 2.02 2.98 -3.83
CA VAL A 91 2.03 3.31 -5.25
C VAL A 91 1.36 4.66 -5.43
N SER A 92 2.05 5.61 -6.05
CA SER A 92 1.45 6.91 -6.34
C SER A 92 0.31 6.81 -7.35
N PRO A 93 -0.66 7.75 -7.36
CA PRO A 93 -1.79 7.72 -8.28
C PRO A 93 -1.36 7.57 -9.75
N LYS A 94 -0.34 8.35 -10.16
CA LYS A 94 0.23 8.32 -11.52
C LYS A 94 0.76 6.94 -11.91
N ALA A 95 1.37 6.25 -10.96
CA ALA A 95 1.95 4.95 -11.22
C ALA A 95 0.91 3.83 -11.20
N PHE A 96 -0.08 3.96 -10.32
CA PHE A 96 -1.23 3.08 -10.29
C PHE A 96 -1.94 3.11 -11.64
N ALA A 97 -2.32 4.31 -12.11
CA ALA A 97 -2.97 4.51 -13.41
C ALA A 97 -2.16 3.96 -14.61
N LYS A 98 -0.82 3.96 -14.52
CA LYS A 98 0.04 3.45 -15.60
C LYS A 98 0.22 1.93 -15.58
N LYS A 99 0.21 1.30 -14.41
CA LYS A 99 0.68 -0.08 -14.23
C LYS A 99 -0.39 -1.06 -13.74
N TYR A 100 -1.51 -0.54 -13.25
CA TYR A 100 -2.60 -1.32 -12.68
C TYR A 100 -3.85 -1.17 -13.53
N SER A 101 -4.62 -2.25 -13.58
CA SER A 101 -5.96 -2.25 -14.17
C SER A 101 -6.94 -2.67 -13.08
N PRO A 102 -7.76 -1.76 -12.53
CA PRO A 102 -8.85 -2.13 -11.64
C PRO A 102 -9.70 -3.23 -12.29
N ILE A 103 -10.11 -4.21 -11.48
CA ILE A 103 -11.06 -5.23 -11.90
C ILE A 103 -12.38 -4.79 -11.30
N ASP A 104 -13.28 -4.27 -12.13
CA ASP A 104 -14.65 -4.01 -11.72
C ASP A 104 -15.35 -5.37 -11.50
N GLU A 105 -16.03 -5.51 -10.35
CA GLU A 105 -17.02 -6.58 -10.13
C GLU A 105 -18.39 -6.15 -10.68
#